data_AF-A0A7R9PTW2-F1
#
_entry.id   AF-A0A7R9PTW2-F1
#
_cell.length_a   1.000
_cell.length_b   1.000
_cell.length_c   1.000
_cell.angle_alpha   90.00
_cell.angle_beta   90.00
_cell.angle_gamma   90.00
#
_symmetry.space_group_name_H-M   'P 1'
#
loop_
_entity.id
_entity.type
_entity.pdbx_description
1 polymer ?
#
loop_
_entity_poly.entity_id
_entity_poly.type
_entity_poly.pdbx_seq_one_letter_code
_entity_poly.pdbx_strand_id
1 'polypeptide(L)'
;MNIPDGVVVGDNVALSCNFNSNNVSAIYSLKWYKDQQEFYRYVPRDVPPKLHFTMLGVNVDTAHSDLHRVVLNNVSLRSIGDYRCEVSTDGPDFTTTTMNEKLSVFSLPESGPQISGLKARYPLNSTVRLTCTVAESYPGIYGNLTWHINDQLALNETVVNNEFPTSSDRYTTTSMISFKVDKHHFQSGELKVKCMATIPAMYRATTEITIFNPEHKDIGDNESKGGAWSPKPMDIFNNNTNKMSNKTIPSYIVRTMQLSDSQEVRQMWTSLDLDVYKYANEMLLLTDPKGSLVAEDITTGNVLGVCSGVNLSPELSYVVIYAVRDEWQERGIGTALWDKAVEHMGDRNISLFASNDKIVDLNFNAVHQRRRHVMKGIPIITDLINKIDGITLVDMNDNNIADVIEYDKQVCDGLDRSAQLRALNGSFKSISLVAVNDSNQVMGYCFLSKTVCGNTIVAPLYADNQQIAELLLKKCLQRIPNCNEIYYSCWDLNEKSKGKTIANKLGLEVVREMHMMATKKMNDIQLDKIYALGLSASKFMIVLLYVQLS
;
A
#
# COMPACT_ATOMS: atom_id res chain seq x y z
N MET A 1 18.76 7.55 11.08
CA MET A 1 19.42 7.48 9.77
C MET A 1 18.40 7.88 8.71
N ASN A 2 18.82 8.59 7.66
CA ASN A 2 17.95 9.00 6.56
C ASN A 2 18.63 8.63 5.24
N ILE A 3 18.05 7.66 4.54
CA ILE A 3 18.40 7.25 3.18
C ILE A 3 17.12 7.35 2.35
N PRO A 4 17.13 7.94 1.15
CA PRO A 4 15.96 7.99 0.30
C PRO A 4 15.42 6.59 -0.05
N ASP A 5 14.10 6.44 -0.01
CA ASP A 5 13.41 5.17 -0.32
C ASP A 5 13.69 4.70 -1.77
N GLY A 6 14.05 5.61 -2.68
CA GLY A 6 14.40 5.32 -4.07
C GLY A 6 15.15 6.47 -4.74
N VAL A 7 16.17 6.14 -5.53
CA VAL A 7 16.93 7.10 -6.35
C VAL A 7 17.07 6.58 -7.77
N VAL A 8 17.27 7.46 -8.75
CA VAL A 8 17.45 7.06 -10.16
C VAL A 8 18.94 6.94 -10.48
N VAL A 9 19.29 6.00 -11.36
CA VAL A 9 20.66 5.91 -11.90
C VAL A 9 21.10 7.28 -12.44
N GLY A 10 22.29 7.72 -12.04
CA GLY A 10 22.82 9.04 -12.39
C GLY A 10 22.65 10.10 -11.31
N ASP A 11 21.73 9.91 -10.36
CA ASP A 11 21.50 10.89 -9.29
C ASP A 11 22.69 11.01 -8.34
N ASN A 12 22.79 12.16 -7.68
CA ASN A 12 23.63 12.35 -6.51
C ASN A 12 22.77 12.22 -5.26
N VAL A 13 23.17 11.38 -4.30
CA VAL A 13 22.39 11.09 -3.10
C VAL A 13 23.15 11.44 -1.84
N ALA A 14 22.48 12.12 -0.89
CA ALA A 14 22.99 12.35 0.44
C ALA A 14 22.42 11.32 1.42
N LEU A 15 23.29 10.58 2.09
CA LEU A 15 22.97 9.64 3.16
C LEU A 15 23.26 10.32 4.49
N SER A 16 22.28 10.45 5.37
CA SER A 16 22.43 11.18 6.63
C SER A 16 22.37 10.27 7.85
N CYS A 17 23.28 10.50 8.79
CA CYS A 17 23.33 9.82 10.06
C CYS A 17 22.94 10.77 11.20
N ASN A 18 21.68 10.69 11.61
CA ASN A 18 21.14 11.50 12.70
C ASN A 18 21.40 10.79 14.03
N PHE A 19 22.44 11.21 14.75
CA PHE A 19 22.73 10.77 16.12
C PHE A 19 22.53 11.96 17.08
N ASN A 20 22.01 11.69 18.27
CA ASN A 20 21.68 12.72 19.26
C ASN A 20 22.86 12.91 20.21
N SER A 21 23.95 13.55 19.75
CA SER A 21 25.03 13.94 20.65
C SER A 21 24.86 15.40 21.05
N ASN A 22 24.49 15.65 22.30
CA ASN A 22 24.50 17.00 22.89
C ASN A 22 25.90 17.65 22.86
N ASN A 23 26.95 16.88 22.52
CA ASN A 23 28.31 17.38 22.38
C ASN A 23 29.06 16.68 21.23
N VAL A 24 29.25 17.38 20.12
CA VAL A 24 30.04 16.90 18.95
C VAL A 24 31.50 16.58 19.34
N SER A 25 32.04 17.20 20.40
CA SER A 25 33.41 16.93 20.88
C SER A 25 33.57 15.58 21.59
N ALA A 26 32.46 14.89 21.90
CA ALA A 26 32.47 13.54 22.44
C ALA A 26 32.52 12.45 21.35
N ILE A 27 32.56 12.79 20.06
CA ILE A 27 32.59 11.79 18.98
C ILE A 27 34.04 11.40 18.70
N TYR A 28 34.32 10.10 18.80
CA TYR A 28 35.59 9.51 18.42
C TYR A 28 35.66 9.25 16.91
N SER A 29 34.63 8.62 16.34
CA SER A 29 34.59 8.34 14.89
C SER A 29 33.17 8.14 14.38
N LEU A 30 32.96 8.47 13.11
CA LEU A 30 31.80 8.06 12.32
C LEU A 30 32.29 7.26 11.12
N LYS A 31 31.66 6.10 10.88
CA LYS A 31 31.98 5.20 9.77
C LYS A 31 30.72 4.82 9.02
N TRP A 32 30.88 4.69 7.71
CA TRP A 32 29.84 4.23 6.80
C TRP A 32 30.29 2.96 6.09
N TYR A 33 29.38 1.99 6.04
CA TYR A 33 29.57 0.71 5.39
C TYR A 33 28.47 0.48 4.36
N LYS A 34 28.81 -0.19 3.27
CA LYS A 34 27.87 -0.78 2.32
C LYS A 34 28.18 -2.27 2.26
N ASP A 35 27.17 -3.11 2.46
CA ASP A 35 27.31 -4.57 2.43
C ASP A 35 28.49 -5.06 3.29
N GLN A 36 28.59 -4.50 4.50
CA GLN A 36 29.64 -4.77 5.52
C GLN A 36 31.03 -4.20 5.23
N GLN A 37 31.31 -3.71 4.03
CA GLN A 37 32.59 -3.10 3.71
C GLN A 37 32.54 -1.57 3.90
N GLU A 38 33.52 -1.05 4.62
CA GLU A 38 33.64 0.39 4.90
C GLU A 38 33.96 1.15 3.62
N PHE A 39 33.28 2.28 3.40
CA PHE A 39 33.51 3.15 2.24
C PHE A 39 33.77 4.61 2.61
N TYR A 40 33.42 5.04 3.83
CA TYR A 40 33.70 6.39 4.31
C TYR A 40 33.90 6.42 5.83
N ARG A 41 34.82 7.28 6.27
CA ARG A 41 35.16 7.51 7.67
C ARG A 41 35.38 8.98 7.95
N TYR A 42 34.87 9.44 9.08
CA TYR A 42 35.17 10.73 9.67
C TYR A 42 35.74 10.54 11.08
N VAL A 43 36.97 11.00 11.32
CA VAL A 43 37.61 11.02 12.64
C VAL A 43 38.02 12.46 12.94
N PRO A 44 37.35 13.16 13.88
CA PRO A 44 37.60 14.59 14.12
C PRO A 44 39.05 14.94 14.47
N ARG A 45 39.80 14.01 15.07
CA ARG A 45 41.19 14.21 15.53
C ARG A 45 42.25 13.87 14.48
N ASP A 46 41.86 13.23 13.38
CA ASP A 46 42.80 12.83 12.33
C ASP A 46 43.07 13.98 11.34
N VAL A 47 44.22 13.90 10.65
CA VAL A 47 44.60 14.84 9.59
C VAL A 47 44.98 14.02 8.33
N PRO A 48 44.13 13.99 7.28
CA PRO A 48 42.82 14.64 7.17
C PRO A 48 41.73 13.91 7.98
N PRO A 49 40.69 14.63 8.44
CA PRO A 49 39.62 14.02 9.25
C PRO A 49 38.68 13.13 8.43
N LYS A 50 38.71 13.22 7.10
CA LYS A 50 37.86 12.45 6.18
C LYS A 50 38.71 11.44 5.41
N LEU A 51 38.30 10.19 5.42
CA LEU A 51 38.85 9.14 4.57
C LEU A 51 37.70 8.47 3.81
N HIS A 52 37.94 8.10 2.56
CA HIS A 52 37.03 7.27 1.77
C HIS A 52 37.80 6.07 1.22
N PHE A 53 37.08 4.98 0.97
CA PHE A 53 37.65 3.75 0.46
C PHE A 53 36.95 3.40 -0.85
N THR A 54 37.73 3.04 -1.87
CA THR A 54 37.19 2.69 -3.17
C THR A 54 36.38 1.40 -3.09
N MET A 55 35.15 1.46 -3.57
CA MET A 55 34.25 0.33 -3.64
C MET A 55 33.41 0.44 -4.91
N LEU A 56 33.10 -0.71 -5.51
CA LEU A 56 32.26 -0.77 -6.69
C LEU A 56 30.84 -0.26 -6.39
N GLY A 57 30.33 0.66 -7.20
CA GLY A 57 29.00 1.24 -7.00
C GLY A 57 28.95 2.32 -5.92
N VAL A 58 30.08 2.72 -5.33
CA VAL A 58 30.13 3.82 -4.34
C VAL A 58 31.16 4.85 -4.79
N ASN A 59 30.68 6.05 -5.11
CA ASN A 59 31.51 7.16 -5.53
C ASN A 59 31.30 8.33 -4.57
N VAL A 60 32.17 8.46 -3.57
CA VAL A 60 31.99 9.42 -2.48
C VAL A 60 32.45 10.82 -2.89
N ASP A 61 31.56 11.79 -2.76
CA ASP A 61 31.92 13.21 -2.81
C ASP A 61 32.49 13.65 -1.47
N THR A 62 33.82 13.57 -1.31
CA THR A 62 34.48 13.91 -0.05
C THR A 62 34.39 15.42 0.28
N ALA A 63 34.20 16.27 -0.74
CA ALA A 63 34.08 17.72 -0.55
C ALA A 63 32.75 18.08 0.11
N HIS A 64 31.66 17.43 -0.30
CA HIS A 64 30.31 17.64 0.22
C HIS A 64 29.88 16.66 1.32
N SER A 65 30.74 15.70 1.68
CA SER A 65 30.54 14.79 2.82
C SER A 65 31.17 15.36 4.10
N ASP A 66 30.55 15.11 5.24
CA ASP A 66 30.98 15.60 6.55
C ASP A 66 30.71 14.56 7.65
N LEU A 67 30.63 15.00 8.90
CA LEU A 67 30.36 14.16 10.05
C LEU A 67 28.91 13.64 10.08
N HIS A 68 27.95 14.34 9.47
CA HIS A 68 26.54 14.00 9.55
C HIS A 68 26.02 13.37 8.26
N ARG A 69 26.63 13.66 7.11
CA ARG A 69 26.20 13.16 5.81
C ARG A 69 27.35 12.67 4.94
N VAL A 70 27.05 11.67 4.11
CA VAL A 70 27.91 11.21 3.02
C VAL A 70 27.16 11.35 1.72
N VAL A 71 27.77 12.06 0.77
CA VAL A 71 27.22 12.28 -0.57
C VAL A 71 27.84 11.29 -1.52
N LEU A 72 27.00 10.54 -2.25
CA LEU A 72 27.41 9.66 -3.34
C LEU A 72 27.04 10.31 -4.67
N ASN A 73 28.00 10.38 -5.59
CA ASN A 73 27.80 10.97 -6.92
C ASN A 73 27.55 9.90 -7.97
N ASN A 74 26.63 10.15 -8.91
CA ASN A 74 26.36 9.29 -10.04
C ASN A 74 26.07 7.84 -9.60
N VAL A 75 25.00 7.65 -8.84
CA VAL A 75 24.60 6.32 -8.36
C VAL A 75 24.28 5.38 -9.52
N SER A 76 24.54 4.09 -9.33
CA SER A 76 24.32 3.04 -10.33
C SER A 76 23.54 1.89 -9.71
N LEU A 77 23.15 0.90 -10.52
CA LEU A 77 22.54 -0.32 -10.00
C LEU A 77 23.44 -1.06 -8.98
N ARG A 78 24.76 -0.86 -9.05
CA ARG A 78 25.72 -1.41 -8.08
C ARG A 78 25.72 -0.66 -6.74
N SER A 79 25.13 0.53 -6.69
CA SER A 79 24.93 1.29 -5.46
C SER A 79 23.79 0.71 -4.61
N ILE A 80 22.99 -0.23 -5.13
CA ILE A 80 22.01 -0.97 -4.34
C ILE A 80 22.73 -1.77 -3.26
N GLY A 81 22.22 -1.71 -2.03
CA GLY A 81 22.77 -2.49 -0.92
C GLY A 81 22.30 -2.00 0.44
N ASP A 82 22.78 -2.69 1.47
CA ASP A 82 22.53 -2.34 2.87
C ASP A 82 23.61 -1.38 3.35
N TYR A 83 23.18 -0.18 3.74
CA TYR A 83 24.07 0.87 4.23
C TYR A 83 23.99 0.96 5.74
N ARG A 84 25.15 1.02 6.40
CA ARG A 84 25.27 1.14 7.86
C ARG A 84 26.03 2.41 8.22
N CYS A 85 25.46 3.22 9.10
CA CYS A 85 26.20 4.23 9.83
C CYS A 85 26.57 3.71 11.22
N GLU A 86 27.83 3.90 11.63
CA GLU A 86 28.37 3.57 12.94
C GLU A 86 28.99 4.82 13.57
N VAL A 87 28.52 5.19 14.75
CA VAL A 87 29.00 6.36 15.51
C VAL A 87 29.57 5.87 16.83
N SER A 88 30.85 6.16 17.06
CA SER A 88 31.55 5.83 18.31
C SER A 88 31.90 7.12 19.06
N THR A 89 31.63 7.14 20.36
CA THR A 89 31.95 8.25 21.26
C THR A 89 33.24 7.99 22.05
N ASP A 90 33.91 9.06 22.45
CA ASP A 90 35.10 9.06 23.30
C ASP A 90 34.70 8.99 24.79
N GLY A 91 35.69 8.80 25.67
CA GLY A 91 35.47 8.64 27.10
C GLY A 91 34.67 9.80 27.74
N PRO A 92 33.92 9.53 28.84
CA PRO A 92 33.99 8.33 29.68
C PRO A 92 33.04 7.17 29.29
N ASP A 93 32.01 7.41 28.48
CA ASP A 93 30.93 6.43 28.29
C ASP A 93 31.18 5.42 27.15
N PHE A 94 32.14 5.68 26.25
CA PHE A 94 32.54 4.81 25.13
C PHE A 94 31.40 4.02 24.51
N THR A 95 30.43 4.72 23.92
CA THR A 95 29.28 4.08 23.28
C THR A 95 29.49 3.97 21.77
N THR A 96 29.07 2.85 21.18
CA THR A 96 28.99 2.68 19.72
C THR A 96 27.54 2.43 19.32
N THR A 97 27.00 3.33 18.51
CA THR A 97 25.63 3.24 17.99
C THR A 97 25.69 2.91 16.51
N THR A 98 24.89 1.93 16.06
CA THR A 98 24.77 1.57 14.65
C THR A 98 23.34 1.75 14.17
N MET A 99 23.19 2.18 12.92
CA MET A 99 21.91 2.28 12.21
C MET A 99 22.10 1.70 10.82
N ASN A 100 21.12 0.93 10.35
CA ASN A 100 21.14 0.31 9.02
C ASN A 100 19.91 0.75 8.24
N GLU A 101 20.09 1.09 6.96
CA GLU A 101 19.01 1.36 6.01
C GLU A 101 19.43 0.90 4.61
N LYS A 102 18.45 0.52 3.77
CA LYS A 102 18.70 0.01 2.42
C LYS A 102 18.53 1.11 1.38
N LEU A 103 19.48 1.23 0.46
CA LEU A 103 19.35 2.10 -0.71
C LEU A 103 18.82 1.30 -1.90
N SER A 104 17.73 1.75 -2.49
CA SER A 104 17.18 1.21 -3.74
C SER A 104 17.47 2.16 -4.90
N VAL A 105 17.96 1.62 -6.02
CA VAL A 105 18.27 2.39 -7.23
C VAL A 105 17.43 1.88 -8.39
N PHE A 106 16.82 2.82 -9.11
CA PHE A 106 15.93 2.56 -10.24
C PHE A 106 16.57 3.01 -11.54
N SER A 107 16.47 2.19 -12.59
CA SER A 107 16.81 2.59 -13.95
C SER A 107 15.51 2.70 -14.73
N LEU A 108 15.07 3.92 -15.02
CA LEU A 108 13.78 4.15 -15.66
C LEU A 108 13.86 3.89 -17.17
N PRO A 109 12.76 3.47 -17.83
CA PRO A 109 12.72 3.35 -19.28
C PRO A 109 13.01 4.68 -19.97
N GLU A 110 13.84 4.67 -21.01
CA GLU A 110 14.16 5.89 -21.79
C GLU A 110 12.97 6.40 -22.62
N SER A 111 12.05 5.51 -22.97
CA SER A 111 10.83 5.83 -23.73
C SER A 111 9.59 5.23 -23.09
N GLY A 112 8.45 5.89 -23.31
CA GLY A 112 7.12 5.37 -22.95
C GLY A 112 6.77 4.03 -23.62
N PRO A 113 5.74 3.32 -23.12
CA PRO A 113 5.24 2.11 -23.74
C PRO A 113 4.87 2.35 -25.20
N GLN A 114 5.08 1.35 -26.05
CA GLN A 114 4.74 1.39 -27.48
C GLN A 114 3.80 0.24 -27.83
N ILE A 115 2.63 0.54 -28.40
CA ILE A 115 1.69 -0.50 -28.85
C ILE A 115 1.94 -0.84 -30.32
N SER A 116 1.98 -2.13 -30.62
CA SER A 116 2.11 -2.71 -31.96
C SER A 116 1.06 -3.80 -32.19
N GLY A 117 0.89 -4.23 -33.45
CA GLY A 117 -0.09 -5.26 -33.84
C GLY A 117 -1.45 -4.73 -34.28
N LEU A 118 -1.61 -3.41 -34.39
CA LEU A 118 -2.83 -2.77 -34.88
C LEU A 118 -3.05 -3.12 -36.36
N LYS A 119 -4.25 -3.61 -36.69
CA LYS A 119 -4.72 -3.81 -38.06
C LYS A 119 -5.53 -2.60 -38.52
N ALA A 120 -5.56 -2.38 -39.84
CA ALA A 120 -6.31 -1.27 -40.43
C ALA A 120 -7.82 -1.34 -40.15
N ARG A 121 -8.37 -2.54 -39.94
CA ARG A 121 -9.81 -2.76 -39.68
C ARG A 121 -10.02 -3.99 -38.79
N TYR A 122 -11.01 -3.92 -37.90
CA TYR A 122 -11.49 -5.05 -37.09
C TYR A 122 -13.00 -5.21 -37.25
N PRO A 123 -13.47 -6.27 -37.94
CA PRO A 123 -14.89 -6.61 -37.96
C PRO A 123 -15.41 -6.90 -36.55
N LEU A 124 -16.70 -6.70 -36.31
CA LEU A 124 -17.36 -7.20 -35.10
C LEU A 124 -17.11 -8.71 -34.95
N ASN A 125 -16.95 -9.17 -33.71
CA ASN A 125 -16.56 -10.54 -33.32
C ASN A 125 -15.16 -11.00 -33.74
N SER A 126 -14.36 -10.15 -34.37
CA SER A 126 -12.95 -10.46 -34.65
C SER A 126 -12.08 -10.32 -33.40
N THR A 127 -10.96 -11.05 -33.36
CA THR A 127 -10.01 -10.96 -32.25
C THR A 127 -8.97 -9.88 -32.52
N VAL A 128 -8.86 -8.93 -31.60
CA VAL A 128 -7.77 -7.96 -31.51
C VAL A 128 -6.63 -8.59 -30.73
N ARG A 129 -5.40 -8.48 -31.25
CA ARG A 129 -4.17 -8.86 -30.55
C ARG A 129 -3.18 -7.72 -30.65
N LEU A 130 -2.79 -7.16 -29.52
CA LEU A 130 -1.89 -6.01 -29.44
C LEU A 130 -0.74 -6.35 -28.50
N THR A 131 0.44 -5.85 -28.84
CA THR A 131 1.64 -6.02 -28.01
C THR A 131 2.14 -4.64 -27.59
N CYS A 132 2.23 -4.43 -26.30
CA CYS A 132 2.85 -3.27 -25.69
C CYS A 132 4.29 -3.62 -25.31
N THR A 133 5.24 -2.81 -25.75
CA THR A 133 6.66 -2.98 -25.45
C THR A 133 7.17 -1.76 -24.69
N VAL A 134 7.91 -2.00 -23.61
CA VAL A 134 8.58 -0.95 -22.83
C VAL A 134 10.08 -1.17 -22.89
N ALA A 135 10.81 -0.06 -23.07
CA ALA A 135 12.26 -0.05 -23.09
C ALA A 135 12.85 -0.58 -21.77
N GLU A 136 14.13 -0.93 -21.80
CA GLU A 136 14.82 -1.55 -20.68
C GLU A 136 14.72 -0.73 -19.38
N SER A 137 14.41 -1.38 -18.26
CA SER A 137 14.33 -0.76 -16.93
C SER A 137 14.85 -1.67 -15.82
N TYR A 138 15.12 -1.09 -14.66
CA TYR A 138 15.39 -1.83 -13.43
C TYR A 138 14.60 -1.20 -12.25
N PRO A 139 13.81 -2.00 -11.51
CA PRO A 139 13.47 -3.39 -11.84
C PRO A 139 12.70 -3.47 -13.16
N GLY A 140 12.57 -4.68 -13.70
CA GLY A 140 11.61 -4.92 -14.77
C GLY A 140 10.18 -4.63 -14.29
N ILE A 141 9.30 -4.29 -15.22
CA ILE A 141 7.92 -3.85 -14.94
C ILE A 141 6.87 -4.91 -15.28
N TYR A 142 7.22 -6.20 -15.25
CA TYR A 142 6.34 -7.33 -15.58
C TYR A 142 5.00 -7.33 -14.86
N GLY A 143 4.98 -6.94 -13.59
CA GLY A 143 3.75 -6.84 -12.79
C GLY A 143 3.00 -5.52 -12.92
N ASN A 144 3.59 -4.52 -13.58
CA ASN A 144 3.10 -3.13 -13.60
C ASN A 144 2.81 -2.62 -15.01
N LEU A 145 2.59 -3.54 -15.97
CA LEU A 145 2.02 -3.24 -17.27
C LEU A 145 0.52 -3.53 -17.25
N THR A 146 -0.30 -2.50 -17.45
CA THR A 146 -1.76 -2.65 -17.46
C THR A 146 -2.36 -2.22 -18.79
N TRP A 147 -3.39 -2.93 -19.21
CA TRP A 147 -4.18 -2.60 -20.39
C TRP A 147 -5.54 -2.05 -19.99
N HIS A 148 -5.98 -0.99 -20.66
CA HIS A 148 -7.30 -0.42 -20.52
C HIS A 148 -8.01 -0.43 -21.87
N ILE A 149 -9.29 -0.79 -21.87
CA ILE A 149 -10.19 -0.72 -23.02
C ILE A 149 -11.28 0.29 -22.66
N ASN A 150 -11.37 1.39 -23.42
CA ASN A 150 -12.25 2.54 -23.13
C ASN A 150 -12.15 3.00 -21.67
N ASP A 151 -10.92 3.26 -21.22
CA ASP A 151 -10.55 3.66 -19.86
C ASP A 151 -10.85 2.64 -18.74
N GLN A 152 -11.43 1.47 -19.07
CA GLN A 152 -11.65 0.38 -18.12
C GLN A 152 -10.51 -0.64 -18.15
N LEU A 153 -10.03 -1.08 -16.98
CA LEU A 153 -8.97 -2.09 -16.88
C LEU A 153 -9.42 -3.42 -17.52
N ALA A 154 -8.60 -3.96 -18.42
CA ALA A 154 -8.89 -5.15 -19.22
C ALA A 154 -8.63 -6.46 -18.43
N LEU A 155 -9.42 -6.69 -17.37
CA LEU A 155 -9.26 -7.83 -16.45
C LEU A 155 -9.78 -9.16 -17.01
N ASN A 156 -10.78 -9.11 -17.91
CA ASN A 156 -11.40 -10.30 -18.47
C ASN A 156 -10.66 -10.82 -19.72
N GLU A 157 -9.63 -10.10 -20.15
CA GLU A 157 -8.94 -10.38 -21.40
C GLU A 157 -7.68 -11.20 -21.16
N THR A 158 -7.31 -11.96 -22.18
CA THR A 158 -6.06 -12.73 -22.13
C THR A 158 -4.88 -11.76 -22.22
N VAL A 159 -4.18 -11.56 -21.10
CA VAL A 159 -2.97 -10.75 -20.99
C VAL A 159 -1.78 -11.67 -20.70
N VAL A 160 -0.73 -11.56 -21.51
CA VAL A 160 0.52 -12.31 -21.33
C VAL A 160 1.66 -11.31 -21.23
N ASN A 161 2.28 -11.24 -20.05
CA ASN A 161 3.48 -10.42 -19.83
C ASN A 161 4.72 -11.27 -20.06
N ASN A 162 5.79 -10.68 -20.57
CA ASN A 162 7.11 -11.31 -20.67
C ASN A 162 8.18 -10.28 -20.30
N GLU A 163 9.23 -10.75 -19.65
CA GLU A 163 10.44 -9.98 -19.37
C GLU A 163 11.64 -10.62 -20.04
N PHE A 164 12.47 -9.78 -20.64
CA PHE A 164 13.69 -10.19 -21.30
C PHE A 164 14.87 -9.47 -20.66
N PRO A 165 15.80 -10.20 -20.01
CA PRO A 165 17.01 -9.60 -19.48
C PRO A 165 17.85 -9.06 -20.64
N THR A 166 18.50 -7.94 -20.39
CA THR A 166 19.41 -7.28 -21.33
C THR A 166 20.85 -7.42 -20.85
N SER A 167 21.81 -7.06 -21.70
CA SER A 167 23.23 -7.08 -21.34
C SER A 167 23.62 -6.06 -20.26
N SER A 168 22.74 -5.13 -19.89
CA SER A 168 22.97 -4.05 -18.93
C SER A 168 22.42 -4.35 -17.52
N ASP A 169 22.06 -5.61 -17.24
CA ASP A 169 21.33 -6.04 -16.03
C ASP A 169 19.95 -5.36 -15.86
N ARG A 170 19.39 -4.83 -16.95
CA ARG A 170 18.03 -4.27 -17.05
C ARG A 170 17.09 -5.24 -17.75
N TYR A 171 15.80 -4.95 -17.75
CA TYR A 171 14.77 -5.79 -18.34
C TYR A 171 13.94 -5.03 -19.36
N THR A 172 13.81 -5.56 -20.56
CA THR A 172 12.77 -5.13 -21.53
C THR A 172 11.49 -5.90 -21.20
N THR A 173 10.39 -5.18 -20.97
CA THR A 173 9.10 -5.80 -20.65
C THR A 173 8.15 -5.68 -21.82
N THR A 174 7.45 -6.76 -22.14
CA THR A 174 6.36 -6.76 -23.12
C THR A 174 5.08 -7.30 -22.49
N SER A 175 3.94 -6.81 -22.95
CA SER A 175 2.63 -7.36 -22.62
C SER A 175 1.81 -7.53 -23.88
N MET A 176 1.20 -8.69 -24.05
CA MET A 176 0.27 -8.97 -25.13
C MET A 176 -1.15 -9.03 -24.57
N ILE A 177 -2.07 -8.25 -25.13
CA ILE A 177 -3.50 -8.38 -24.87
C ILE A 177 -4.20 -9.02 -26.08
N SER A 178 -5.16 -9.90 -25.81
CA SER A 178 -6.02 -10.50 -26.81
C SER A 178 -7.48 -10.53 -26.34
N PHE A 179 -8.38 -9.94 -27.14
CA PHE A 179 -9.82 -9.82 -26.83
C PHE A 179 -10.69 -9.88 -28.09
N LYS A 180 -11.98 -10.21 -27.95
CA LYS A 180 -12.96 -10.17 -29.06
C LYS A 180 -13.66 -8.82 -29.11
N VAL A 181 -13.73 -8.23 -30.30
CA VAL A 181 -14.43 -6.97 -30.53
C VAL A 181 -15.94 -7.21 -30.49
N ASP A 182 -16.65 -6.36 -29.75
CA ASP A 182 -18.12 -6.39 -29.57
C ASP A 182 -18.67 -4.99 -29.83
N LYS A 183 -19.96 -4.85 -30.13
CA LYS A 183 -20.63 -3.57 -30.35
C LYS A 183 -20.49 -2.64 -29.14
N HIS A 184 -20.56 -3.16 -27.92
CA HIS A 184 -20.44 -2.34 -26.71
C HIS A 184 -19.04 -1.71 -26.54
N HIS A 185 -18.03 -2.21 -27.25
CA HIS A 185 -16.67 -1.68 -27.21
C HIS A 185 -16.52 -0.39 -28.02
N PHE A 186 -17.48 -0.05 -28.88
CA PHE A 186 -17.44 1.20 -29.63
C PHE A 186 -18.31 2.26 -28.96
N GLN A 187 -17.69 3.23 -28.32
CA GLN A 187 -18.35 4.39 -27.73
C GLN A 187 -18.27 5.53 -28.75
N SER A 188 -19.42 5.99 -29.24
CA SER A 188 -19.48 7.00 -30.32
C SER A 188 -18.66 6.61 -31.57
N GLY A 189 -18.55 5.31 -31.87
CA GLY A 189 -17.80 4.80 -33.01
C GLY A 189 -16.31 4.53 -32.76
N GLU A 190 -15.81 4.78 -31.55
CA GLU A 190 -14.40 4.62 -31.19
C GLU A 190 -14.19 3.51 -30.14
N LEU A 191 -13.14 2.72 -30.32
CA LEU A 191 -12.61 1.77 -29.35
C LEU A 191 -11.18 2.20 -28.98
N LYS A 192 -10.98 2.63 -27.74
CA LYS A 192 -9.67 3.08 -27.24
C LYS A 192 -9.00 1.95 -26.48
N VAL A 193 -7.75 1.67 -26.83
CA VAL A 193 -6.92 0.69 -26.11
C VAL A 193 -5.67 1.37 -25.62
N LYS A 194 -5.46 1.37 -24.30
CA LYS A 194 -4.38 2.07 -23.61
C LYS A 194 -3.50 1.08 -22.87
N CYS A 195 -2.19 1.16 -23.07
CA CYS A 195 -1.20 0.45 -22.27
C CYS A 195 -0.55 1.44 -21.30
N MET A 196 -0.46 1.08 -20.02
CA MET A 196 0.18 1.88 -18.99
C MET A 196 1.34 1.09 -18.37
N ALA A 197 2.51 1.73 -18.30
CA ALA A 197 3.73 1.23 -17.69
C ALA A 197 4.02 2.01 -16.41
N THR A 198 4.23 1.32 -15.30
CA THR A 198 4.43 1.98 -13.98
C THR A 198 5.63 1.39 -13.20
N ILE A 199 6.47 2.26 -12.63
CA ILE A 199 7.36 1.93 -11.51
C ILE A 199 6.83 2.75 -10.32
N PRO A 200 6.35 2.11 -9.23
CA PRO A 200 5.71 2.81 -8.12
C PRO A 200 6.53 4.01 -7.63
N ALA A 201 5.88 5.16 -7.56
CA ALA A 201 6.45 6.46 -7.15
C ALA A 201 7.60 7.03 -8.02
N MET A 202 8.07 6.33 -9.06
CA MET A 202 9.24 6.75 -9.86
C MET A 202 8.94 7.00 -11.35
N TYR A 203 8.06 6.21 -11.95
CA TYR A 203 7.76 6.31 -13.39
C TYR A 203 6.32 5.93 -13.70
N ARG A 204 5.67 6.69 -14.57
CA ARG A 204 4.37 6.36 -15.14
C ARG A 204 4.30 6.90 -16.56
N ALA A 205 4.04 6.03 -17.51
CA ALA A 205 3.84 6.42 -18.90
C ALA A 205 2.72 5.61 -19.52
N THR A 206 1.98 6.22 -20.43
CA THR A 206 0.87 5.58 -21.14
C THR A 206 1.05 5.76 -22.64
N THR A 207 0.44 4.85 -23.39
CA THR A 207 0.24 5.00 -24.82
C THR A 207 -1.16 4.50 -25.13
N GLU A 208 -1.88 5.22 -25.99
CA GLU A 208 -3.26 4.92 -26.36
C GLU A 208 -3.38 4.86 -27.86
N ILE A 209 -4.13 3.88 -28.35
CA ILE A 209 -4.53 3.77 -29.75
C ILE A 209 -6.05 3.74 -29.86
N THR A 210 -6.57 4.36 -30.92
CA THR A 210 -8.01 4.39 -31.22
C THR A 210 -8.30 3.55 -32.44
N ILE A 211 -9.30 2.68 -32.34
CA ILE A 211 -9.82 1.83 -33.40
C ILE A 211 -11.22 2.35 -33.75
N PHE A 212 -11.43 2.72 -35.01
CA PHE A 212 -12.72 3.22 -35.48
C PHE A 212 -13.62 2.09 -36.00
N ASN A 213 -14.91 2.17 -35.71
CA ASN A 213 -15.91 1.25 -36.25
C ASN A 213 -16.13 1.54 -37.75
N PRO A 214 -15.89 0.57 -38.67
CA PRO A 214 -16.10 0.77 -40.10
C PRO A 214 -17.58 0.97 -40.51
N GLU A 215 -18.55 0.72 -39.63
CA GLU A 215 -19.99 0.96 -39.92
C GLU A 215 -20.46 2.39 -39.55
N HIS A 216 -19.62 3.23 -38.93
CA HIS A 216 -19.94 4.63 -38.72
C HIS A 216 -19.79 5.38 -40.06
N LYS A 217 -20.91 5.62 -40.74
CA LYS A 217 -20.97 6.59 -41.84
C LYS A 217 -20.64 7.97 -41.29
N ASP A 218 -19.63 8.61 -41.86
CA ASP A 218 -19.43 10.06 -41.75
C ASP A 218 -20.73 10.76 -42.17
N ILE A 219 -21.45 11.36 -41.21
CA ILE A 219 -22.49 12.32 -41.52
C ILE A 219 -21.87 13.69 -41.27
N GLY A 220 -21.47 14.30 -42.38
CA GLY A 220 -20.94 15.65 -42.42
C GLY A 220 -21.97 16.70 -42.02
N ASP A 221 -21.39 17.85 -41.70
CA ASP A 221 -21.99 19.16 -41.43
C ASP A 221 -23.33 19.43 -42.12
N ASN A 222 -24.33 19.82 -41.32
CA ASN A 222 -25.12 21.02 -41.59
C ASN A 222 -25.98 21.43 -40.40
N GLU A 223 -25.84 22.71 -40.03
CA GLU A 223 -26.71 23.42 -39.11
C GLU A 223 -28.16 23.48 -39.61
N SER A 224 -29.13 23.33 -38.71
CA SER A 224 -30.01 24.41 -38.24
C SER A 224 -31.48 24.01 -37.93
N LYS A 225 -31.89 24.39 -36.71
CA LYS A 225 -33.22 24.80 -36.22
C LYS A 225 -34.33 23.74 -36.00
N GLY A 226 -34.69 23.60 -34.71
CA GLY A 226 -36.06 23.84 -34.25
C GLY A 226 -36.69 22.82 -33.31
N GLY A 227 -37.02 23.25 -32.08
CA GLY A 227 -38.21 22.79 -31.34
C GLY A 227 -38.00 21.74 -30.25
N ALA A 228 -38.36 22.10 -29.02
CA ALA A 228 -38.04 21.42 -27.76
C ALA A 228 -39.05 20.35 -27.29
N TRP A 229 -38.57 19.40 -26.49
CA TRP A 229 -39.29 18.84 -25.34
C TRP A 229 -38.30 18.37 -24.25
N SER A 230 -38.60 18.70 -22.99
CA SER A 230 -37.69 18.67 -21.83
C SER A 230 -37.96 17.47 -20.90
N PRO A 231 -36.95 16.95 -20.18
CA PRO A 231 -37.13 16.32 -18.88
C PRO A 231 -36.76 17.26 -17.73
N LYS A 232 -37.48 17.12 -16.61
CA LYS A 232 -37.46 17.98 -15.41
C LYS A 232 -36.13 17.94 -14.62
N PRO A 233 -35.80 19.00 -13.87
CA PRO A 233 -34.62 19.06 -13.02
C PRO A 233 -34.77 18.14 -11.80
N MET A 234 -33.68 17.48 -11.42
CA MET A 234 -33.54 16.83 -10.11
C MET A 234 -32.94 17.87 -9.16
N ASP A 235 -33.62 18.06 -8.02
CA ASP A 235 -33.46 19.20 -7.13
C ASP A 235 -32.04 19.39 -6.58
N ILE A 236 -31.53 20.60 -6.75
CA ILE A 236 -30.36 21.12 -6.05
C ILE A 236 -30.79 21.36 -4.60
N PHE A 237 -30.37 20.49 -3.69
CA PHE A 237 -30.50 20.76 -2.26
C PHE A 237 -29.52 21.87 -1.86
N ASN A 238 -30.06 23.07 -1.76
CA ASN A 238 -29.47 24.18 -1.03
C ASN A 238 -30.02 24.13 0.39
N ASN A 239 -29.17 23.93 1.39
CA ASN A 239 -29.47 24.34 2.75
C ASN A 239 -28.18 24.80 3.43
N ASN A 240 -28.08 26.11 3.62
CA ASN A 240 -27.23 26.72 4.64
C ASN A 240 -27.77 26.33 6.01
N THR A 241 -26.90 25.88 6.93
CA THR A 241 -26.57 26.66 8.14
C THR A 241 -25.34 26.11 8.86
N ASN A 242 -24.31 26.98 8.92
CA ASN A 242 -23.40 27.22 10.04
C ASN A 242 -22.40 26.14 10.50
N LYS A 243 -21.27 26.06 9.75
CA LYS A 243 -19.92 26.41 10.26
C LYS A 243 -18.85 26.49 9.15
N MET A 244 -19.13 27.18 8.05
CA MET A 244 -18.22 27.14 6.90
C MET A 244 -17.18 28.25 6.86
N SER A 245 -15.94 27.85 6.67
CA SER A 245 -14.96 28.63 5.91
C SER A 245 -15.59 29.09 4.59
N ASN A 246 -15.38 30.34 4.20
CA ASN A 246 -15.93 31.01 2.99
C ASN A 246 -15.54 30.36 1.64
N LYS A 247 -15.08 29.10 1.61
CA LYS A 247 -14.76 28.37 0.38
C LYS A 247 -16.04 27.79 -0.24
N THR A 248 -16.28 28.10 -1.51
CA THR A 248 -17.29 27.44 -2.34
C THR A 248 -16.91 25.97 -2.53
N ILE A 249 -17.89 25.05 -2.54
CA ILE A 249 -17.63 23.62 -2.79
C ILE A 249 -17.09 23.48 -4.23
N PRO A 250 -15.92 22.83 -4.45
CA PRO A 250 -15.39 22.61 -5.78
C PRO A 250 -16.34 21.71 -6.56
N SER A 251 -16.40 21.91 -7.88
CA SER A 251 -17.06 20.92 -8.73
C SER A 251 -16.20 19.65 -8.72
N TYR A 252 -16.81 18.49 -8.49
CA TYR A 252 -16.07 17.23 -8.36
C TYR A 252 -16.78 16.08 -9.07
N ILE A 253 -16.03 15.04 -9.39
CA ILE A 253 -16.53 13.74 -9.87
C ILE A 253 -16.14 12.63 -8.90
N VAL A 254 -16.99 11.63 -8.76
CA VAL A 254 -16.63 10.38 -8.08
C VAL A 254 -16.25 9.36 -9.15
N ARG A 255 -15.03 8.84 -9.07
CA ARG A 255 -14.50 7.83 -10.00
C ARG A 255 -13.70 6.77 -9.27
N THR A 256 -13.45 5.65 -9.95
CA THR A 256 -12.53 4.62 -9.46
C THR A 256 -11.13 5.21 -9.27
N MET A 257 -10.56 4.92 -8.09
CA MET A 257 -9.19 5.27 -7.72
C MET A 257 -8.21 4.57 -8.67
N GLN A 258 -7.25 5.32 -9.17
CA GLN A 258 -6.15 4.81 -9.97
C GLN A 258 -4.91 4.64 -9.09
N LEU A 259 -4.00 3.76 -9.48
CA LEU A 259 -2.74 3.55 -8.75
C LEU A 259 -1.95 4.87 -8.58
N SER A 260 -2.04 5.79 -9.55
CA SER A 260 -1.44 7.13 -9.46
C SER A 260 -1.96 8.01 -8.33
N ASP A 261 -3.19 7.79 -7.90
CA ASP A 261 -3.81 8.57 -6.82
C ASP A 261 -3.23 8.17 -5.45
N SER A 262 -2.56 7.01 -5.37
CA SER A 262 -2.13 6.40 -4.11
C SER A 262 -1.23 7.30 -3.27
N GLN A 263 -0.36 8.10 -3.90
CA GLN A 263 0.51 9.03 -3.18
C GLN A 263 -0.30 10.15 -2.53
N GLU A 264 -1.21 10.76 -3.27
CA GLU A 264 -2.05 11.83 -2.76
C GLU A 264 -3.01 11.32 -1.67
N VAL A 265 -3.62 10.16 -1.88
CA VAL A 265 -4.48 9.51 -0.90
C VAL A 265 -3.72 9.21 0.40
N ARG A 266 -2.46 8.75 0.32
CA ARG A 266 -1.62 8.56 1.52
C ARG A 266 -1.27 9.88 2.22
N GLN A 267 -1.01 10.94 1.47
CA GLN A 267 -0.77 12.26 2.04
C GLN A 267 -2.01 12.76 2.79
N MET A 268 -3.20 12.56 2.21
CA MET A 268 -4.47 12.85 2.88
C MET A 268 -4.62 12.03 4.17
N TRP A 269 -4.34 10.73 4.15
CA TRP A 269 -4.39 9.92 5.37
C TRP A 269 -3.42 10.42 6.44
N THR A 270 -2.20 10.77 6.04
CA THR A 270 -1.20 11.31 6.95
C THR A 270 -1.66 12.64 7.56
N SER A 271 -2.25 13.53 6.76
CA SER A 271 -2.78 14.81 7.27
C SER A 271 -3.97 14.65 8.21
N LEU A 272 -4.75 13.57 8.03
CA LEU A 272 -5.90 13.24 8.85
C LEU A 272 -5.53 12.33 10.05
N ASP A 273 -4.25 12.06 10.28
CA ASP A 273 -3.76 11.11 11.30
C ASP A 273 -4.41 9.70 11.20
N LEU A 274 -4.67 9.27 9.96
CA LEU A 274 -5.20 7.94 9.64
C LEU A 274 -4.03 6.96 9.50
N ASP A 275 -3.76 6.24 10.59
CA ASP A 275 -2.63 5.34 10.71
C ASP A 275 -2.88 3.99 9.99
N VAL A 276 -2.79 4.03 8.66
CA VAL A 276 -3.08 2.92 7.73
C VAL A 276 -1.78 2.34 7.18
N TYR A 277 -1.77 1.05 6.81
CA TYR A 277 -0.63 0.41 6.13
C TYR A 277 -0.15 1.25 4.94
N LYS A 278 1.18 1.42 4.83
CA LYS A 278 1.80 2.22 3.75
C LYS A 278 1.39 1.77 2.34
N TYR A 279 1.11 0.48 2.14
CA TYR A 279 0.74 -0.10 0.86
C TYR A 279 -0.74 -0.54 0.78
N ALA A 280 -1.61 0.07 1.60
CA ALA A 280 -3.02 -0.30 1.60
C ALA A 280 -3.70 -0.05 0.26
N ASN A 281 -3.44 1.08 -0.42
CA ASN A 281 -4.06 1.38 -1.72
C ASN A 281 -3.76 0.30 -2.77
N GLU A 282 -2.50 -0.09 -2.88
CA GLU A 282 -2.04 -1.13 -3.79
C GLU A 282 -2.72 -2.48 -3.48
N MET A 283 -2.75 -2.86 -2.20
CA MET A 283 -3.40 -4.08 -1.75
C MET A 283 -4.91 -4.09 -2.04
N LEU A 284 -5.58 -2.94 -1.87
CA LEU A 284 -7.02 -2.79 -2.12
C LEU A 284 -7.33 -2.90 -3.61
N LEU A 285 -6.56 -2.21 -4.47
CA LEU A 285 -6.69 -2.29 -5.92
C LEU A 285 -6.38 -3.69 -6.47
N LEU A 286 -5.45 -4.42 -5.86
CA LEU A 286 -5.19 -5.83 -6.19
C LEU A 286 -6.34 -6.75 -5.77
N THR A 287 -7.02 -6.44 -4.67
CA THR A 287 -8.15 -7.23 -4.17
C THR A 287 -9.41 -6.99 -5.00
N ASP A 288 -9.74 -5.73 -5.22
CA ASP A 288 -10.90 -5.28 -6.00
C ASP A 288 -10.52 -4.00 -6.76
N PRO A 289 -10.17 -4.10 -8.05
CA PRO A 289 -9.74 -2.97 -8.87
C PRO A 289 -10.77 -1.85 -9.00
N LYS A 290 -12.05 -2.10 -8.65
CA LYS A 290 -13.14 -1.11 -8.69
C LYS A 290 -13.62 -0.68 -7.31
N GLY A 291 -13.15 -1.34 -6.25
CA GLY A 291 -13.64 -1.15 -4.87
C GLY A 291 -13.21 0.15 -4.22
N SER A 292 -12.14 0.80 -4.71
CA SER A 292 -11.67 2.09 -4.22
C SER A 292 -12.14 3.24 -5.12
N LEU A 293 -12.79 4.23 -4.53
CA LEU A 293 -13.34 5.41 -5.18
C LEU A 293 -12.69 6.67 -4.62
N VAL A 294 -12.44 7.65 -5.48
CA VAL A 294 -11.99 9.00 -5.09
C VAL A 294 -12.96 10.05 -5.59
N ALA A 295 -13.11 11.11 -4.80
CA ALA A 295 -13.75 12.35 -5.24
C ALA A 295 -12.64 13.26 -5.78
N GLU A 296 -12.65 13.55 -7.07
CA GLU A 296 -11.66 14.41 -7.74
C GLU A 296 -12.28 15.76 -8.07
N ASP A 297 -11.59 16.84 -7.69
CA ASP A 297 -11.91 18.19 -8.18
C ASP A 297 -11.65 18.29 -9.68
N ILE A 298 -12.69 18.56 -10.47
CA ILE A 298 -12.57 18.60 -11.95
C ILE A 298 -11.68 19.73 -12.46
N THR A 299 -11.41 20.73 -11.61
CA THR A 299 -10.61 21.91 -11.98
C THR A 299 -9.13 21.65 -11.73
N THR A 300 -8.82 21.04 -10.59
CA THR A 300 -7.44 20.89 -10.12
C THR A 300 -6.88 19.48 -10.30
N GLY A 301 -7.75 18.48 -10.45
CA GLY A 301 -7.39 17.06 -10.47
C GLY A 301 -7.06 16.48 -9.09
N ASN A 302 -7.20 17.26 -8.02
CA ASN A 302 -6.84 16.82 -6.67
C ASN A 302 -7.91 15.91 -6.07
N VAL A 303 -7.47 14.93 -5.28
CA VAL A 303 -8.34 14.06 -4.50
C VAL A 303 -8.86 14.80 -3.27
N LEU A 304 -10.18 14.94 -3.17
CA LEU A 304 -10.90 15.57 -2.06
C LEU A 304 -11.28 14.57 -0.97
N GLY A 305 -11.45 13.31 -1.33
CA GLY A 305 -11.83 12.23 -0.42
C GLY A 305 -11.73 10.86 -1.09
N VAL A 306 -11.78 9.81 -0.26
CA VAL A 306 -11.69 8.42 -0.69
C VAL A 306 -12.71 7.57 0.07
N CYS A 307 -13.32 6.60 -0.62
CA CYS A 307 -14.07 5.52 -0.01
C CYS A 307 -13.69 4.20 -0.68
N SER A 308 -13.26 3.21 0.09
CA SER A 308 -12.89 1.88 -0.42
C SER A 308 -13.84 0.82 0.12
N GLY A 309 -14.88 0.50 -0.65
CA GLY A 309 -15.78 -0.64 -0.44
C GLY A 309 -15.33 -1.82 -1.30
N VAL A 310 -14.54 -2.72 -0.73
CA VAL A 310 -13.89 -3.82 -1.45
C VAL A 310 -14.74 -5.08 -1.39
N ASN A 311 -15.03 -5.67 -2.53
CA ASN A 311 -15.67 -6.98 -2.62
C ASN A 311 -14.63 -8.08 -2.41
N LEU A 312 -14.76 -8.83 -1.31
CA LEU A 312 -13.83 -9.90 -0.94
C LEU A 312 -14.29 -11.26 -1.50
N SER A 313 -15.59 -11.43 -1.68
CA SER A 313 -16.20 -12.62 -2.29
C SER A 313 -17.53 -12.24 -2.97
N PRO A 314 -18.21 -13.18 -3.63
CA PRO A 314 -19.58 -12.96 -4.12
C PRO A 314 -20.59 -12.60 -3.01
N GLU A 315 -20.30 -12.92 -1.75
CA GLU A 315 -21.18 -12.75 -0.59
C GLU A 315 -20.71 -11.68 0.40
N LEU A 316 -19.45 -11.26 0.37
CA LEU A 316 -18.84 -10.41 1.38
C LEU A 316 -18.21 -9.15 0.78
N SER A 317 -18.58 -8.00 1.33
CA SER A 317 -17.90 -6.73 1.07
C SER A 317 -17.42 -6.10 2.36
N TYR A 318 -16.38 -5.31 2.22
CA TYR A 318 -15.72 -4.69 3.34
C TYR A 318 -15.31 -3.26 3.01
N VAL A 319 -15.78 -2.29 3.79
CA VAL A 319 -15.36 -0.90 3.65
C VAL A 319 -14.09 -0.70 4.49
N VAL A 320 -12.98 -0.36 3.83
CA VAL A 320 -11.62 -0.33 4.43
C VAL A 320 -11.17 1.08 4.81
N ILE A 321 -11.56 2.06 4.01
CA ILE A 321 -11.22 3.45 4.29
C ILE A 321 -12.34 4.31 3.79
N TYR A 322 -12.68 5.33 4.57
CA TYR A 322 -13.65 6.34 4.20
C TYR A 322 -13.24 7.64 4.87
N ALA A 323 -12.79 8.60 4.07
CA ALA A 323 -12.22 9.85 4.56
C ALA A 323 -12.40 10.97 3.53
N VAL A 324 -12.63 12.18 4.02
CA VAL A 324 -12.69 13.41 3.23
C VAL A 324 -11.73 14.39 3.88
N ARG A 325 -10.95 15.15 3.09
CA ARG A 325 -10.06 16.19 3.63
C ARG A 325 -10.85 17.17 4.51
N ASP A 326 -10.24 17.62 5.60
CA ASP A 326 -10.90 18.43 6.63
C ASP A 326 -11.58 19.68 6.06
N GLU A 327 -10.95 20.38 5.11
CA GLU A 327 -11.50 21.58 4.48
C GLU A 327 -12.75 21.31 3.62
N TRP A 328 -13.01 20.04 3.26
CA TRP A 328 -14.08 19.60 2.38
C TRP A 328 -15.13 18.72 3.06
N GLN A 329 -15.00 18.48 4.36
CA GLN A 329 -16.02 17.78 5.16
C GLN A 329 -17.33 18.59 5.22
N GLU A 330 -18.42 17.91 5.57
CA GLU A 330 -19.78 18.50 5.72
C GLU A 330 -20.33 19.16 4.43
N ARG A 331 -19.81 18.77 3.27
CA ARG A 331 -20.17 19.32 1.94
C ARG A 331 -20.77 18.29 0.98
N GLY A 332 -21.23 17.15 1.51
CA GLY A 332 -21.85 16.07 0.73
C GLY A 332 -20.90 15.17 -0.07
N ILE A 333 -19.60 15.49 -0.15
CA ILE A 333 -18.59 14.66 -0.84
C ILE A 333 -18.53 13.24 -0.26
N GLY A 334 -18.56 13.13 1.07
CA GLY A 334 -18.57 11.84 1.75
C GLY A 334 -19.78 10.99 1.35
N THR A 335 -20.98 11.56 1.40
CA THR A 335 -22.23 10.88 1.00
C THR A 335 -22.15 10.40 -0.45
N ALA A 336 -21.68 11.23 -1.38
CA ALA A 336 -21.52 10.85 -2.78
C ALA A 336 -20.55 9.66 -2.97
N LEU A 337 -19.44 9.66 -2.22
CA LEU A 337 -18.50 8.54 -2.19
C LEU A 337 -19.12 7.27 -1.60
N TRP A 338 -19.87 7.41 -0.51
CA TRP A 338 -20.54 6.32 0.17
C TRP A 338 -21.58 5.65 -0.72
N ASP A 339 -22.46 6.44 -1.34
CA ASP A 339 -23.52 5.93 -2.21
C ASP A 339 -22.95 5.13 -3.39
N LYS A 340 -21.88 5.64 -4.01
CA LYS A 340 -21.17 4.92 -5.08
C LYS A 340 -20.47 3.66 -4.60
N ALA A 341 -19.92 3.66 -3.39
CA ALA A 341 -19.33 2.47 -2.80
C ALA A 341 -20.40 1.40 -2.50
N VAL A 342 -21.57 1.80 -1.98
CA VAL A 342 -22.70 0.90 -1.73
C VAL A 342 -23.24 0.31 -3.03
N GLU A 343 -23.36 1.12 -4.09
CA GLU A 343 -23.73 0.64 -5.44
C GLU A 343 -22.78 -0.47 -5.93
N HIS A 344 -21.47 -0.27 -5.77
CA HIS A 344 -20.46 -1.26 -6.16
C HIS A 344 -20.47 -2.53 -5.30
N MET A 345 -20.70 -2.39 -3.99
CA MET A 345 -20.79 -3.54 -3.08
C MET A 345 -22.06 -4.36 -3.30
N GLY A 346 -23.16 -3.71 -3.71
CA GLY A 346 -24.45 -4.33 -4.00
C GLY A 346 -25.05 -5.05 -2.78
N ASP A 347 -25.71 -6.18 -3.02
CA ASP A 347 -26.43 -6.93 -1.98
C ASP A 347 -25.55 -7.81 -1.08
N ARG A 348 -24.22 -7.66 -1.13
CA ARG A 348 -23.30 -8.44 -0.29
C ARG A 348 -23.50 -8.15 1.19
N ASN A 349 -22.95 -9.01 2.05
CA ASN A 349 -22.80 -8.69 3.46
C ASN A 349 -21.75 -7.58 3.61
N ILE A 350 -22.19 -6.33 3.57
CA ILE A 350 -21.32 -5.18 3.74
C ILE A 350 -20.93 -5.13 5.21
N SER A 351 -19.65 -4.93 5.44
CA SER A 351 -19.13 -4.75 6.79
C SER A 351 -18.11 -3.64 6.88
N LEU A 352 -18.06 -3.02 8.05
CA LEU A 352 -17.23 -1.86 8.30
C LEU A 352 -16.91 -1.71 9.78
N PHE A 353 -16.03 -0.76 10.08
CA PHE A 353 -15.74 -0.33 11.44
C PHE A 353 -16.15 1.09 11.67
N ALA A 354 -16.76 1.31 12.82
CA ALA A 354 -17.05 2.65 13.28
C ALA A 354 -16.89 2.72 14.80
N SER A 355 -16.62 3.93 15.28
CA SER A 355 -16.97 4.29 16.64
C SER A 355 -18.49 4.50 16.74
N ASN A 356 -19.06 4.35 17.93
CA ASN A 356 -20.52 4.32 18.12
C ASN A 356 -21.23 5.59 17.62
N ASP A 357 -20.57 6.74 17.71
CA ASP A 357 -21.07 8.04 17.28
C ASP A 357 -21.15 8.20 15.76
N LYS A 358 -20.39 7.42 14.98
CA LYS A 358 -20.28 7.55 13.51
C LYS A 358 -21.22 6.65 12.71
N ILE A 359 -21.92 5.74 13.38
CA ILE A 359 -22.81 4.75 12.75
C ILE A 359 -24.09 5.40 12.25
N VAL A 360 -24.64 6.30 13.07
CA VAL A 360 -25.92 6.99 12.82
C VAL A 360 -25.84 7.81 11.54
N ASP A 361 -24.69 8.44 11.29
CA ASP A 361 -24.46 9.32 10.14
C ASP A 361 -24.45 8.58 8.79
N LEU A 362 -24.18 7.27 8.78
CA LEU A 362 -24.13 6.47 7.56
C LEU A 362 -25.47 5.78 7.23
N ASN A 363 -26.48 5.92 8.09
CA ASN A 363 -27.72 5.14 8.03
C ASN A 363 -27.46 3.64 7.82
N PHE A 364 -26.39 3.13 8.45
CA PHE A 364 -25.92 1.77 8.22
C PHE A 364 -26.73 0.78 9.05
N ASN A 365 -27.61 0.01 8.40
CA ASN A 365 -28.47 -0.98 9.04
C ASN A 365 -27.68 -2.24 9.47
N ALA A 366 -26.93 -2.12 10.56
CA ALA A 366 -26.15 -3.22 11.13
C ALA A 366 -27.06 -4.26 11.81
N VAL A 367 -26.96 -5.51 11.37
CA VAL A 367 -27.67 -6.68 11.95
C VAL A 367 -26.74 -7.50 12.86
N HIS A 368 -25.43 -7.31 12.75
CA HIS A 368 -24.44 -8.01 13.57
C HIS A 368 -23.31 -7.07 13.97
N GLN A 369 -22.84 -7.20 15.22
CA GLN A 369 -21.76 -6.39 15.76
C GLN A 369 -20.77 -7.18 16.60
N ARG A 370 -19.51 -6.72 16.65
CA ARG A 370 -18.45 -7.27 17.53
C ARG A 370 -17.41 -6.20 17.84
N ARG A 371 -16.91 -6.15 19.07
CA ARG A 371 -15.98 -5.11 19.54
C ARG A 371 -14.52 -5.45 19.26
N ARG A 372 -13.70 -4.43 19.06
CA ARG A 372 -12.23 -4.48 18.97
C ARG A 372 -11.60 -3.45 19.88
N HIS A 373 -10.49 -3.85 20.47
CA HIS A 373 -9.53 -2.93 21.06
C HIS A 373 -8.41 -2.63 20.07
N VAL A 374 -8.13 -1.35 19.86
CA VAL A 374 -6.87 -0.86 19.29
C VAL A 374 -6.02 -0.42 20.45
N MET A 375 -4.81 -0.97 20.52
CA MET A 375 -3.86 -0.76 21.59
C MET A 375 -2.54 -0.27 21.03
N LYS A 376 -1.82 0.54 21.81
CA LYS A 376 -0.48 0.99 21.45
C LYS A 376 0.45 1.08 22.66
N GLY A 377 1.74 1.14 22.39
CA GLY A 377 2.77 1.33 23.41
C GLY A 377 4.14 0.81 22.99
N ILE A 378 5.12 1.03 23.85
CA ILE A 378 6.47 0.47 23.70
C ILE A 378 6.42 -0.99 24.14
N PRO A 379 6.66 -1.97 23.27
CA PRO A 379 6.42 -3.37 23.62
C PRO A 379 7.47 -3.93 24.58
N ILE A 380 7.03 -4.42 25.74
CA ILE A 380 7.87 -5.17 26.69
C ILE A 380 7.82 -6.66 26.32
N ILE A 381 8.89 -7.17 25.71
CA ILE A 381 8.91 -8.54 25.13
C ILE A 381 9.51 -9.62 26.06
N THR A 382 9.90 -9.26 27.29
CA THR A 382 10.60 -10.18 28.21
C THR A 382 9.77 -11.42 28.52
N ASP A 383 8.47 -11.23 28.74
CA ASP A 383 7.56 -12.25 29.27
C ASP A 383 6.87 -13.09 28.17
N LEU A 384 7.20 -12.81 26.91
CA LEU A 384 6.76 -13.62 25.77
C LEU A 384 7.58 -14.90 25.64
N ILE A 385 6.94 -15.97 25.18
CA ILE A 385 7.59 -17.25 24.86
C ILE A 385 8.80 -17.04 23.93
N ASN A 386 9.95 -17.62 24.30
CA ASN A 386 11.21 -17.48 23.55
C ASN A 386 11.57 -18.71 22.70
N LYS A 387 11.07 -19.89 23.07
CA LYS A 387 11.31 -21.15 22.37
C LYS A 387 10.15 -22.12 22.68
N ILE A 388 9.81 -22.95 21.70
CA ILE A 388 8.91 -24.10 21.84
C ILE A 388 9.63 -25.27 21.18
N ASP A 389 9.69 -26.43 21.84
CA ASP A 389 10.28 -27.62 21.23
C ASP A 389 9.37 -28.16 20.11
N GLY A 390 9.97 -28.60 19.00
CA GLY A 390 9.24 -29.07 17.81
C GLY A 390 8.65 -27.94 16.94
N ILE A 391 8.97 -26.67 17.21
CA ILE A 391 8.58 -25.52 16.38
C ILE A 391 9.83 -24.80 15.87
N THR A 392 9.89 -24.63 14.55
CA THR A 392 10.91 -23.85 13.85
C THR A 392 10.28 -22.59 13.26
N LEU A 393 10.99 -21.46 13.30
CA LEU A 393 10.56 -20.24 12.63
C LEU A 393 11.34 -20.05 11.34
N VAL A 394 10.63 -19.73 10.26
CA VAL A 394 11.20 -19.43 8.94
C VAL A 394 10.64 -18.10 8.43
N ASP A 395 11.41 -17.43 7.57
CA ASP A 395 10.94 -16.23 6.88
C ASP A 395 9.87 -16.61 5.87
N MET A 396 8.82 -15.79 5.76
CA MET A 396 7.85 -15.97 4.68
C MET A 396 8.50 -15.55 3.36
N ASN A 397 8.37 -16.40 2.34
CA ASN A 397 8.95 -16.18 1.02
C ASN A 397 8.14 -16.94 -0.05
N ASP A 398 8.52 -16.80 -1.31
CA ASP A 398 7.79 -17.39 -2.44
C ASP A 398 7.69 -18.92 -2.37
N ASN A 399 8.61 -19.60 -1.68
CA ASN A 399 8.60 -21.06 -1.56
C ASN A 399 7.60 -21.58 -0.52
N ASN A 400 7.23 -20.80 0.49
CA ASN A 400 6.34 -21.24 1.58
C ASN A 400 5.02 -20.44 1.69
N ILE A 401 4.86 -19.37 0.91
CA ILE A 401 3.66 -18.52 0.96
C ILE A 401 2.39 -19.28 0.56
N ALA A 402 2.49 -20.31 -0.28
CA ALA A 402 1.33 -21.14 -0.66
C ALA A 402 0.74 -21.87 0.56
N ASP A 403 1.58 -22.46 1.41
CA ASP A 403 1.14 -23.16 2.62
C ASP A 403 0.57 -22.19 3.66
N VAL A 404 1.13 -20.98 3.73
CA VAL A 404 0.60 -19.92 4.59
C VAL A 404 -0.79 -19.48 4.11
N ILE A 405 -0.99 -19.30 2.79
CA ILE A 405 -2.29 -18.94 2.22
C ILE A 405 -3.33 -20.00 2.54
N GLU A 406 -2.97 -21.29 2.48
CA GLU A 406 -3.90 -22.38 2.80
C GLU A 406 -4.24 -22.42 4.30
N TYR A 407 -3.24 -22.32 5.18
CA TYR A 407 -3.45 -22.19 6.62
C TYR A 407 -4.34 -20.99 6.94
N ASP A 408 -4.08 -19.86 6.29
CA ASP A 408 -4.81 -18.64 6.49
C ASP A 408 -6.29 -18.76 6.08
N LYS A 409 -6.53 -19.31 4.90
CA LYS A 409 -7.87 -19.58 4.38
C LYS A 409 -8.69 -20.42 5.36
N GLN A 410 -8.07 -21.39 6.03
CA GLN A 410 -8.74 -22.20 7.07
C GLN A 410 -9.11 -21.37 8.30
N VAL A 411 -8.20 -20.51 8.78
CA VAL A 411 -8.49 -19.58 9.91
C VAL A 411 -9.65 -18.63 9.56
N CYS A 412 -9.78 -18.29 8.27
CA CYS A 412 -10.68 -17.28 7.74
C CYS A 412 -11.98 -17.84 7.16
N ASP A 413 -12.37 -19.05 7.53
CA ASP A 413 -13.61 -19.70 7.09
C ASP A 413 -13.73 -19.79 5.55
N GLY A 414 -12.62 -20.12 4.89
CA GLY A 414 -12.56 -20.32 3.44
C GLY A 414 -12.32 -19.05 2.63
N LEU A 415 -12.26 -17.87 3.25
CA LEU A 415 -12.00 -16.62 2.54
C LEU A 415 -10.60 -16.62 1.91
N ASP A 416 -10.53 -16.46 0.59
CA ASP A 416 -9.26 -16.34 -0.13
C ASP A 416 -8.66 -14.95 0.09
N ARG A 417 -7.50 -14.91 0.73
CA ARG A 417 -6.75 -13.68 1.00
C ARG A 417 -5.36 -13.68 0.39
N SER A 418 -5.16 -14.47 -0.65
CA SER A 418 -3.87 -14.64 -1.32
C SER A 418 -3.30 -13.33 -1.84
N ALA A 419 -4.14 -12.46 -2.42
CA ALA A 419 -3.72 -11.15 -2.91
C ALA A 419 -3.18 -10.25 -1.77
N GLN A 420 -3.85 -10.23 -0.62
CA GLN A 420 -3.41 -9.41 0.52
C GLN A 420 -2.15 -9.97 1.17
N LEU A 421 -2.06 -11.29 1.35
CA LEU A 421 -0.87 -11.93 1.90
C LEU A 421 0.36 -11.71 1.01
N ARG A 422 0.20 -11.80 -0.32
CA ARG A 422 1.29 -11.51 -1.27
C ARG A 422 1.69 -10.04 -1.24
N ALA A 423 0.73 -9.12 -1.19
CA ALA A 423 1.02 -7.69 -1.10
C ALA A 423 1.74 -7.33 0.21
N LEU A 424 1.32 -7.93 1.33
CA LEU A 424 1.99 -7.74 2.62
C LEU A 424 3.42 -8.30 2.59
N ASN A 425 3.62 -9.51 2.05
CA ASN A 425 4.95 -10.12 1.95
C ASN A 425 5.88 -9.37 0.99
N GLY A 426 5.34 -8.85 -0.13
CA GLY A 426 6.09 -8.07 -1.12
C GLY A 426 6.41 -6.65 -0.68
N SER A 427 5.85 -6.16 0.43
CA SER A 427 6.18 -4.86 1.01
C SER A 427 7.61 -4.87 1.55
N PHE A 428 8.49 -4.08 0.92
CA PHE A 428 9.94 -4.01 1.15
C PHE A 428 10.37 -3.64 2.59
N LYS A 429 9.41 -3.34 3.49
CA LYS A 429 9.64 -2.98 4.90
C LYS A 429 8.78 -3.80 5.88
N SER A 430 8.19 -4.91 5.43
CA SER A 430 7.49 -5.84 6.31
C SER A 430 8.45 -6.86 6.92
N ILE A 431 8.17 -7.29 8.15
CA ILE A 431 8.81 -8.44 8.78
C ILE A 431 7.76 -9.53 8.86
N SER A 432 8.02 -10.67 8.22
CA SER A 432 7.11 -11.80 8.16
C SER A 432 7.80 -13.07 8.66
N LEU A 433 7.18 -13.74 9.65
CA LEU A 433 7.64 -15.02 10.17
C LEU A 433 6.53 -16.05 10.11
N VAL A 434 6.91 -17.30 9.84
CA VAL A 434 6.04 -18.48 9.82
C VAL A 434 6.57 -19.49 10.84
N ALA A 435 5.69 -20.02 11.68
CA ALA A 435 5.99 -21.12 12.58
C ALA A 435 5.61 -22.42 11.91
N VAL A 436 6.55 -23.36 11.83
CA VAL A 436 6.34 -24.71 11.28
C VAL A 436 6.70 -25.77 12.31
N ASN A 437 5.98 -26.89 12.29
CA ASN A 437 6.32 -28.04 13.13
C ASN A 437 7.40 -28.93 12.47
N ASP A 438 7.81 -30.01 13.16
CA ASP A 438 8.79 -30.98 12.64
C ASP A 438 8.39 -31.68 11.34
N SER A 439 7.10 -31.63 10.97
CA SER A 439 6.56 -32.13 9.70
C SER A 439 6.41 -31.04 8.63
N ASN A 440 7.02 -29.86 8.84
CA ASN A 440 6.92 -28.67 7.98
C ASN A 440 5.49 -28.13 7.80
N GLN A 441 4.55 -28.46 8.69
CA GLN A 441 3.19 -27.91 8.62
C GLN A 441 3.16 -26.52 9.26
N VAL A 442 2.47 -25.57 8.63
CA VAL A 442 2.29 -24.20 9.14
C VAL A 442 1.38 -24.23 10.37
N MET A 443 1.91 -23.74 11.50
CA MET A 443 1.22 -23.65 12.80
C MET A 443 0.86 -22.21 13.18
N GLY A 444 1.27 -21.24 12.37
CA GLY A 444 1.00 -19.83 12.56
C GLY A 444 1.93 -18.93 11.75
N TYR A 445 1.56 -17.66 11.63
CA TYR A 445 2.38 -16.63 10.99
C TYR A 445 2.12 -15.25 11.62
N CYS A 446 3.09 -14.35 11.45
CA CYS A 446 3.05 -12.99 11.96
C CYS A 446 3.61 -12.00 10.94
N PHE A 447 2.94 -10.88 10.76
CA PHE A 447 3.44 -9.73 10.01
C PHE A 447 3.58 -8.50 10.90
N LEU A 448 4.70 -7.80 10.76
CA LEU A 448 4.89 -6.44 11.21
C LEU A 448 5.09 -5.56 9.98
N SER A 449 4.40 -4.43 9.90
CA SER A 449 4.53 -3.50 8.77
C SER A 449 4.50 -2.06 9.25
N LYS A 450 5.07 -1.17 8.43
CA LYS A 450 4.98 0.28 8.62
C LYS A 450 3.67 0.85 8.08
N THR A 451 3.19 1.87 8.76
CA THR A 451 2.06 2.70 8.33
C THR A 451 2.52 3.93 7.55
N VAL A 452 1.56 4.68 7.02
CA VAL A 452 1.81 5.99 6.40
C VAL A 452 2.34 7.02 7.40
N CYS A 453 1.98 6.92 8.69
CA CYS A 453 2.49 7.79 9.75
C CYS A 453 3.84 7.31 10.33
N GLY A 454 4.39 6.19 9.85
CA GLY A 454 5.69 5.66 10.29
C GLY A 454 5.63 4.72 11.51
N ASN A 455 4.45 4.47 12.04
CA ASN A 455 4.20 3.53 13.14
C ASN A 455 4.35 2.08 12.68
N THR A 456 4.57 1.17 13.63
CA THR A 456 4.64 -0.28 13.35
C THR A 456 3.32 -0.93 13.74
N ILE A 457 2.64 -1.57 12.79
CA ILE A 457 1.46 -2.40 13.06
C ILE A 457 1.87 -3.87 13.18
N VAL A 458 1.37 -4.56 14.20
CA VAL A 458 1.42 -6.02 14.33
C VAL A 458 0.11 -6.58 13.77
N ALA A 459 0.14 -7.08 12.53
CA ALA A 459 -0.98 -7.80 11.94
C ALA A 459 -0.72 -8.25 10.49
N PRO A 460 -1.31 -9.39 10.05
CA PRO A 460 -2.00 -10.38 10.87
C PRO A 460 -1.04 -11.15 11.80
N LEU A 461 -1.55 -11.61 12.95
CA LEU A 461 -0.87 -12.60 13.80
C LEU A 461 -1.84 -13.75 14.09
N TYR A 462 -1.67 -14.86 13.37
CA TYR A 462 -2.46 -16.09 13.53
C TYR A 462 -1.61 -17.25 13.95
N ALA A 463 -2.14 -18.08 14.84
CA ALA A 463 -1.45 -19.25 15.34
C ALA A 463 -2.44 -20.26 15.91
N ASP A 464 -2.07 -21.54 15.90
CA ASP A 464 -2.89 -22.60 16.47
C ASP A 464 -3.07 -22.48 17.98
N ASN A 465 -2.13 -21.82 18.66
CA ASN A 465 -2.20 -21.56 20.10
C ASN A 465 -1.39 -20.33 20.51
N GLN A 466 -1.56 -19.94 21.78
CA GLN A 466 -1.02 -18.69 22.31
C GLN A 466 0.50 -18.71 22.41
N GLN A 467 1.10 -19.86 22.73
CA GLN A 467 2.54 -19.96 22.86
C GLN A 467 3.22 -19.68 21.52
N ILE A 468 2.69 -20.23 20.42
CA ILE A 468 3.19 -19.99 19.06
C ILE A 468 3.02 -18.50 18.67
N ALA A 469 1.86 -17.89 18.99
CA ALA A 469 1.65 -16.47 18.74
C ALA A 469 2.65 -15.58 19.48
N GLU A 470 2.93 -15.87 20.76
CA GLU A 470 3.93 -15.17 21.57
C GLU A 470 5.34 -15.34 21.01
N LEU A 471 5.70 -16.57 20.60
CA LEU A 471 7.00 -16.87 19.99
C LEU A 471 7.21 -16.08 18.69
N LEU A 472 6.24 -16.14 17.77
CA LEU A 472 6.26 -15.40 16.51
C LEU A 472 6.40 -13.90 16.75
N LEU A 473 5.57 -13.34 17.63
CA LEU A 473 5.56 -11.91 17.91
C LEU A 473 6.88 -11.44 18.54
N LYS A 474 7.41 -12.17 19.52
CA LYS A 474 8.70 -11.87 20.14
C LYS A 474 9.82 -11.85 19.09
N LYS A 475 9.89 -12.87 18.24
CA LYS A 475 10.94 -12.96 17.20
C LYS A 475 10.79 -11.90 16.11
N CYS A 476 9.57 -11.52 15.72
CA CYS A 476 9.35 -10.39 14.82
C CYS A 476 9.80 -9.06 15.45
N LEU A 477 9.41 -8.78 16.71
CA LEU A 477 9.77 -7.54 17.38
C LEU A 477 11.28 -7.39 17.60
N GLN A 478 11.99 -8.50 17.85
CA GLN A 478 13.46 -8.52 17.96
C GLN A 478 14.18 -8.12 16.67
N ARG A 479 13.51 -8.18 15.51
CA ARG A 479 14.07 -7.75 14.22
C ARG A 479 13.89 -6.26 13.95
N ILE A 480 13.17 -5.53 14.81
CA ILE A 480 13.02 -4.07 14.69
C ILE A 480 14.03 -3.41 15.64
N PRO A 481 15.12 -2.81 15.10
CA PRO A 481 16.04 -2.05 15.93
C PRO A 481 15.32 -0.82 16.51
N ASN A 482 15.42 -0.63 17.83
CA ASN A 482 14.80 0.50 18.55
C ASN A 482 13.29 0.63 18.28
N CYS A 483 12.53 -0.44 18.51
CA CYS A 483 11.08 -0.44 18.37
C CYS A 483 10.44 0.52 19.39
N ASN A 484 10.14 1.75 18.96
CA ASN A 484 9.60 2.81 19.82
C ASN A 484 8.13 2.59 20.19
N GLU A 485 7.25 2.33 19.23
CA GLU A 485 5.82 2.12 19.49
C GLU A 485 5.26 1.11 18.49
N ILE A 486 4.37 0.24 18.96
CA ILE A 486 3.60 -0.66 18.11
C ILE A 486 2.11 -0.40 18.24
N TYR A 487 1.37 -0.67 17.18
CA TYR A 487 -0.07 -0.76 17.16
C TYR A 487 -0.47 -2.21 17.06
N TYR A 488 -1.36 -2.62 17.96
CA TYR A 488 -1.87 -3.97 18.07
C TYR A 488 -3.38 -3.90 18.17
N SER A 489 -4.07 -4.81 17.50
CA SER A 489 -5.53 -4.83 17.61
C SER A 489 -6.05 -6.25 17.71
N CYS A 490 -7.02 -6.46 18.59
CA CYS A 490 -7.65 -7.76 18.81
C CYS A 490 -9.15 -7.63 19.02
N TRP A 491 -9.86 -8.75 18.85
CA TRP A 491 -11.26 -8.83 19.26
C TRP A 491 -11.38 -8.64 20.77
N ASP A 492 -12.41 -7.91 21.19
CA ASP A 492 -12.83 -7.89 22.58
C ASP A 492 -13.83 -9.03 22.84
N LEU A 493 -13.29 -10.12 23.38
CA LEU A 493 -14.05 -11.30 23.80
C LEU A 493 -14.06 -11.42 25.34
N ASN A 494 -13.96 -10.28 26.03
CA ASN A 494 -13.79 -10.21 27.49
C ASN A 494 -12.60 -11.08 27.94
N GLU A 495 -12.78 -11.91 28.96
CA GLU A 495 -11.76 -12.83 29.51
C GLU A 495 -11.26 -13.88 28.51
N LYS A 496 -11.97 -14.11 27.39
CA LYS A 496 -11.59 -15.09 26.36
C LYS A 496 -10.66 -14.51 25.29
N SER A 497 -10.38 -13.20 25.31
CA SER A 497 -9.54 -12.57 24.29
C SER A 497 -8.05 -12.89 24.51
N LYS A 498 -7.57 -13.97 23.87
CA LYS A 498 -6.15 -14.34 23.92
C LYS A 498 -5.23 -13.28 23.30
N GLY A 499 -5.74 -12.53 22.31
CA GLY A 499 -5.03 -11.36 21.77
C GLY A 499 -4.82 -10.27 22.83
N LYS A 500 -5.84 -9.98 23.65
CA LYS A 500 -5.72 -9.03 24.78
C LYS A 500 -4.74 -9.53 25.84
N THR A 501 -4.69 -10.84 26.09
CA THR A 501 -3.68 -11.43 27.00
C THR A 501 -2.25 -11.14 26.55
N ILE A 502 -1.94 -11.30 25.26
CA ILE A 502 -0.61 -10.98 24.72
C ILE A 502 -0.35 -9.47 24.78
N ALA A 503 -1.32 -8.63 24.41
CA ALA A 503 -1.18 -7.18 24.47
C ALA A 503 -0.90 -6.68 25.90
N ASN A 504 -1.52 -7.27 26.92
CA ASN A 504 -1.25 -6.95 28.32
C ASN A 504 0.18 -7.34 28.73
N LYS A 505 0.69 -8.50 28.30
CA LYS A 505 2.09 -8.90 28.54
C LYS A 505 3.09 -7.91 27.93
N LEU A 506 2.73 -7.33 26.80
CA LEU A 506 3.53 -6.33 26.10
C LEU A 506 3.46 -4.94 26.76
N GLY A 507 2.59 -4.73 27.75
CA GLY A 507 2.36 -3.42 28.37
C GLY A 507 1.64 -2.42 27.46
N LEU A 508 0.84 -2.90 26.50
CA LEU A 508 0.09 -2.01 25.59
C LEU A 508 -1.17 -1.47 26.25
N GLU A 509 -1.50 -0.22 25.96
CA GLU A 509 -2.70 0.45 26.48
C GLU A 509 -3.79 0.52 25.41
N VAL A 510 -5.05 0.36 25.82
CA VAL A 510 -6.19 0.55 24.92
C VAL A 510 -6.35 2.03 24.63
N VAL A 511 -6.23 2.41 23.35
CA VAL A 511 -6.38 3.80 22.89
C VAL A 511 -7.67 4.05 22.13
N ARG A 512 -8.31 2.99 21.62
CA ARG A 512 -9.57 3.10 20.91
C ARG A 512 -10.36 1.80 20.98
N GLU A 513 -11.67 1.95 21.16
CA GLU A 513 -12.63 0.88 20.96
C GLU A 513 -13.34 1.08 19.62
N MET A 514 -13.51 0.00 18.86
CA MET A 514 -14.17 0.03 17.56
C MET A 514 -15.22 -1.07 17.47
N HIS A 515 -16.32 -0.79 16.77
CA HIS A 515 -17.38 -1.75 16.56
C HIS A 515 -17.39 -2.21 15.11
N MET A 516 -17.31 -3.53 14.95
CA MET A 516 -17.58 -4.19 13.70
C MET A 516 -19.05 -4.15 13.49
N MET A 517 -19.45 -3.84 12.28
CA MET A 517 -20.83 -3.88 11.89
C MET A 517 -20.95 -4.62 10.59
N ALA A 518 -22.09 -5.31 10.44
CA ALA A 518 -22.39 -6.05 9.24
C ALA A 518 -23.88 -5.98 8.92
N THR A 519 -24.22 -5.85 7.64
CA THR A 519 -25.62 -5.83 7.19
C THR A 519 -26.28 -7.20 7.28
N LYS A 520 -25.50 -8.29 7.37
CA LYS A 520 -25.99 -9.66 7.59
C LYS A 520 -25.21 -10.34 8.72
N LYS A 521 -25.84 -11.33 9.35
CA LYS A 521 -25.20 -12.16 10.39
C LYS A 521 -23.92 -12.79 9.85
N MET A 522 -22.89 -12.84 10.68
CA MET A 522 -21.67 -13.58 10.41
C MET A 522 -21.61 -14.88 11.18
N ASN A 523 -20.85 -15.82 10.60
CA ASN A 523 -20.38 -16.99 11.32
C ASN A 523 -19.28 -16.61 12.31
N ASP A 524 -19.19 -17.38 13.39
CA ASP A 524 -18.03 -17.33 14.27
C ASP A 524 -16.87 -18.06 13.59
N ILE A 525 -15.91 -17.29 13.08
CA ILE A 525 -14.62 -17.78 12.57
C ILE A 525 -13.78 -18.41 13.70
N GLN A 526 -12.60 -18.95 13.37
CA GLN A 526 -11.66 -19.51 14.34
C GLN A 526 -10.99 -18.42 15.22
N LEU A 527 -11.78 -17.68 16.00
CA LEU A 527 -11.35 -16.55 16.82
C LEU A 527 -10.24 -16.91 17.80
N ASP A 528 -10.21 -18.16 18.25
CA ASP A 528 -9.16 -18.69 19.13
C ASP A 528 -7.77 -18.74 18.50
N LYS A 529 -7.67 -18.64 17.17
CA LYS A 529 -6.43 -18.58 16.40
C LYS A 529 -6.05 -17.15 15.96
N ILE A 530 -6.89 -16.16 16.28
CA ILE A 530 -6.75 -14.77 15.84
C ILE A 530 -6.26 -13.90 17.01
N TYR A 531 -4.96 -13.59 17.02
CA TYR A 531 -4.34 -12.83 18.11
C TYR A 531 -4.24 -11.35 17.77
N ALA A 532 -3.73 -11.02 16.57
CA ALA A 532 -3.76 -9.66 16.04
C ALA A 532 -4.46 -9.60 14.68
N LEU A 533 -5.35 -8.62 14.54
CA LEU A 533 -6.28 -8.50 13.42
C LEU A 533 -5.57 -7.88 12.21
N GLY A 534 -5.44 -8.67 11.14
CA GLY A 534 -5.07 -8.23 9.79
C GLY A 534 -6.06 -7.23 9.19
N LEU A 535 -5.65 -6.58 8.10
CA LEU A 535 -6.57 -5.89 7.18
C LEU A 535 -7.69 -6.82 6.66
N SER A 536 -7.49 -8.14 6.66
CA SER A 536 -8.43 -9.05 6.01
C SER A 536 -8.85 -10.33 6.76
N ALA A 537 -8.46 -10.61 8.01
CA ALA A 537 -8.87 -11.88 8.68
C ALA A 537 -9.51 -11.77 10.04
N SER A 538 -10.42 -10.85 9.98
CA SER A 538 -11.38 -10.42 10.96
C SER A 538 -11.78 -9.16 10.24
N LYS A 539 -13.03 -9.07 9.77
CA LYS A 539 -13.59 -7.78 9.32
C LYS A 539 -12.92 -6.67 10.13
N PHE A 540 -12.02 -5.83 9.60
CA PHE A 540 -11.34 -4.69 10.29
C PHE A 540 -10.41 -3.86 9.42
N MET A 541 -10.87 -2.65 9.13
CA MET A 541 -10.36 -1.31 9.43
C MET A 541 -11.27 -0.27 8.72
N ILE A 542 -11.83 0.72 9.41
CA ILE A 542 -12.05 2.10 8.91
C ILE A 542 -11.72 2.97 10.11
N VAL A 543 -10.80 3.91 9.94
CA VAL A 543 -10.68 5.03 10.85
C VAL A 543 -11.58 6.13 10.32
N LEU A 544 -12.77 6.28 10.90
CA LEU A 544 -13.65 7.44 10.68
C LEU A 544 -13.15 8.55 11.59
N LEU A 545 -12.33 9.45 11.04
CA LEU A 545 -12.15 10.78 11.63
C LEU A 545 -13.03 11.75 10.82
N TYR A 546 -13.95 12.38 11.55
CA TYR A 546 -14.81 13.49 11.15
C TYR A 546 -15.74 13.29 9.95
N VAL A 547 -16.91 12.74 10.25
CA VAL A 547 -18.17 13.24 9.68
C VAL A 547 -18.92 13.84 10.87
N GLN A 548 -19.18 15.14 10.86
CA GLN A 548 -20.26 15.75 11.62
C GLN A 548 -21.34 16.10 10.58
N LEU A 549 -22.49 15.44 10.64
CA LEU A 549 -23.64 15.86 9.84
C LEU A 549 -24.31 17.05 10.53
N SER A 550 -24.59 18.10 9.76
CA SER A 550 -25.73 18.99 9.99
C SER A 550 -26.79 18.71 8.95
#